data_AF-A0A2S7X8D8-F1
#
_entry.id   AF-A0A2S7X8D8-F1
#
_cell.length_a   1.000
_cell.length_b   1.000
_cell.length_c   1.000
_cell.angle_alpha   90.00
_cell.angle_beta   90.00
_cell.angle_gamma   90.00
#
_symmetry.space_group_name_H-M   'P 1'
#
loop_
_entity.id
_entity.type
_entity.pdbx_description
1 polymer ?
#
loop_
_entity_poly.entity_id
_entity_poly.type
_entity_poly.pdbx_seq_one_letter_code
_entity_poly.pdbx_strand_id
1 'polypeptide(L)'
;MLESLFKHSLDAFSDDYKALCKHHYPTIHNRGMSPAHLSSAFHRRLTSLATSEGKQVNCSLFFHDVDHHLYIYTLLIDTKKVWCIYPLFLNAKTEAKTQIMLSINKLLNDGDLHKEDYIAVLCDHWFDRTRSSKTLYHWWSGHLPVTCQPYAEQGIQNLSSEESFANILEEKFELACLNHSIYHPLESNQQHALLKYFLCFALFQY
;
A
#
# COMPACT_ATOMS: atom_id res chain seq x y z
N MET A 1 -17.03 -4.65 6.53
CA MET A 1 -17.65 -4.39 5.22
C MET A 1 -16.72 -3.61 4.28
N LEU A 2 -16.19 -2.44 4.67
CA LEU A 2 -15.18 -1.74 3.84
C LEU A 2 -13.84 -2.47 3.84
N GLU A 3 -13.32 -2.82 5.02
CA GLU A 3 -12.08 -3.59 5.15
C GLU A 3 -12.10 -4.91 4.37
N SER A 4 -13.19 -5.67 4.46
CA SER A 4 -13.37 -6.92 3.71
C SER A 4 -13.35 -6.72 2.20
N LEU A 5 -13.96 -5.63 1.70
CA LEU A 5 -13.93 -5.29 0.27
C LEU A 5 -12.50 -4.98 -0.18
N PHE A 6 -11.74 -4.20 0.59
CA PHE A 6 -10.34 -3.91 0.27
C PHE A 6 -9.47 -5.17 0.31
N LYS A 7 -9.65 -6.03 1.32
CA LYS A 7 -8.95 -7.31 1.42
C LYS A 7 -9.22 -8.21 0.22
N HIS A 8 -10.49 -8.45 -0.12
CA HIS A 8 -10.85 -9.23 -1.30
C HIS A 8 -10.33 -8.60 -2.61
N SER A 9 -10.30 -7.26 -2.67
CA SER A 9 -9.72 -6.55 -3.81
C SER A 9 -8.23 -6.78 -3.92
N LEU A 10 -7.48 -6.79 -2.81
CA LEU A 10 -6.05 -7.09 -2.80
C LEU A 10 -5.76 -8.55 -3.19
N ASP A 11 -6.55 -9.49 -2.66
CA ASP A 11 -6.43 -10.91 -2.99
C ASP A 11 -6.63 -11.13 -4.50
N ALA A 12 -7.72 -10.58 -5.06
CA ALA A 12 -8.00 -10.67 -6.50
C ALA A 12 -7.01 -9.85 -7.36
N PHE A 13 -6.51 -8.74 -6.83
CA PHE A 13 -5.49 -7.92 -7.51
C PHE A 13 -4.16 -8.63 -7.64
N SER A 14 -3.85 -9.61 -6.77
CA SER A 14 -2.64 -10.43 -6.87
C SER A 14 -2.50 -11.08 -8.26
N ASP A 15 -3.59 -11.61 -8.81
CA ASP A 15 -3.60 -12.22 -10.14
C ASP A 15 -3.42 -11.20 -11.27
N ASP A 16 -4.06 -10.03 -11.14
CA ASP A 16 -3.86 -8.90 -12.07
C ASP A 16 -2.40 -8.45 -12.05
N TYR A 17 -1.81 -8.35 -10.86
CA TYR A 17 -0.44 -7.94 -10.64
C TYR A 17 0.52 -8.93 -11.31
N LYS A 18 0.33 -10.25 -11.11
CA LYS A 18 1.10 -11.30 -11.80
C LYS A 18 1.00 -11.17 -13.31
N ALA A 19 -0.20 -10.95 -13.86
CA ALA A 19 -0.40 -10.79 -15.29
C ALA A 19 0.32 -9.57 -15.85
N LEU A 20 0.25 -8.42 -15.16
CA LEU A 20 0.97 -7.20 -15.54
C LEU A 20 2.50 -7.40 -15.54
N CYS A 21 3.01 -8.16 -14.57
CA CYS A 21 4.43 -8.45 -14.44
C CYS A 21 4.97 -9.35 -15.54
N LYS A 22 4.18 -10.30 -16.07
CA LYS A 22 4.63 -11.19 -17.17
C LYS A 22 5.08 -10.41 -18.41
N HIS A 23 4.50 -9.24 -18.65
CA HIS A 23 4.82 -8.38 -19.79
C HIS A 23 5.89 -7.32 -19.49
N HIS A 24 6.17 -7.02 -18.21
CA HIS A 24 7.02 -5.89 -17.77
C HIS A 24 8.10 -6.28 -16.74
N TYR A 25 8.41 -7.57 -16.65
CA TYR A 25 9.26 -8.16 -15.60
C TYR A 25 10.61 -7.45 -15.39
N PRO A 26 11.37 -7.03 -16.42
CA PRO A 26 12.64 -6.32 -16.23
C PRO A 26 12.50 -4.93 -15.59
N THR A 27 11.38 -4.25 -15.85
CA THR A 27 11.12 -2.88 -15.38
C THR A 27 10.71 -2.88 -13.90
N ILE A 28 9.96 -3.89 -13.47
CA ILE A 28 9.47 -4.04 -12.09
C ILE A 28 10.60 -4.47 -11.14
N HIS A 29 11.54 -5.32 -11.60
CA HIS A 29 12.72 -5.73 -10.82
C HIS A 29 13.60 -4.56 -10.36
N ASN A 30 13.62 -3.45 -11.10
CA ASN A 30 14.50 -2.31 -10.80
C ASN A 30 13.75 -1.08 -10.25
N ARG A 31 12.42 -1.01 -10.39
CA ARG A 31 11.64 0.20 -10.09
C ARG A 31 10.24 -0.04 -9.48
N GLY A 32 9.86 -1.28 -9.20
CA GLY A 32 8.46 -1.57 -8.85
C GLY A 32 7.47 -1.17 -9.95
N MET A 33 6.18 -1.22 -9.64
CA MET A 33 5.10 -0.66 -10.45
C MET A 33 4.99 0.83 -10.16
N SER A 34 4.85 1.67 -11.19
CA SER A 34 4.63 3.09 -10.92
C SER A 34 3.31 3.30 -10.18
N PRO A 35 3.22 4.27 -9.24
CA PRO A 35 2.00 4.54 -8.49
C PRO A 35 0.77 4.79 -9.37
N ALA A 36 0.95 5.38 -10.56
CA ALA A 36 -0.11 5.56 -11.54
C ALA A 36 -0.68 4.23 -12.07
N HIS A 37 0.18 3.26 -12.39
CA HIS A 37 -0.27 1.94 -12.84
C HIS A 37 -0.87 1.13 -11.69
N LEU A 38 -0.24 1.17 -10.52
CA LEU A 38 -0.71 0.49 -9.31
C LEU A 38 -2.11 0.96 -8.93
N SER A 39 -2.31 2.28 -8.81
CA SER A 39 -3.61 2.87 -8.48
C SER A 39 -4.67 2.57 -9.53
N SER A 40 -4.36 2.74 -10.82
CA SER A 40 -5.30 2.45 -11.91
C SER A 40 -5.77 0.99 -11.91
N ALA A 41 -4.82 0.05 -11.83
CA ALA A 41 -5.13 -1.37 -11.87
C ALA A 41 -5.89 -1.83 -10.61
N PHE A 42 -5.48 -1.35 -9.43
CA PHE A 42 -6.16 -1.64 -8.18
C PHE A 42 -7.58 -1.06 -8.13
N HIS A 43 -7.77 0.20 -8.52
CA HIS A 43 -9.12 0.81 -8.57
C HIS A 43 -10.04 0.06 -9.53
N ARG A 44 -9.57 -0.34 -10.71
CA ARG A 44 -10.36 -1.15 -11.64
C ARG A 44 -10.85 -2.45 -10.99
N ARG A 45 -9.96 -3.15 -10.27
CA ARG A 45 -10.31 -4.38 -9.54
C ARG A 45 -11.33 -4.11 -8.44
N LEU A 46 -11.06 -3.10 -7.60
CA LEU A 46 -11.93 -2.73 -6.49
C LEU A 46 -13.33 -2.33 -6.98
N THR A 47 -13.41 -1.46 -7.98
CA THR A 47 -14.69 -1.04 -8.58
C THR A 47 -15.45 -2.24 -9.13
N SER A 48 -14.78 -3.14 -9.87
CA SER A 48 -15.43 -4.35 -10.40
C SER A 48 -16.05 -5.21 -9.30
N LEU A 49 -15.33 -5.44 -8.20
CA LEU A 49 -15.83 -6.26 -7.09
C LEU A 49 -16.96 -5.55 -6.35
N ALA A 50 -16.79 -4.28 -6.00
CA ALA A 50 -17.80 -3.49 -5.32
C ALA A 50 -19.12 -3.42 -6.11
N THR A 51 -19.04 -3.18 -7.44
CA THR A 51 -20.23 -3.17 -8.29
C THR A 51 -20.87 -4.54 -8.43
N SER A 52 -20.11 -5.63 -8.42
CA SER A 52 -20.69 -6.99 -8.38
C SER A 52 -21.43 -7.29 -7.08
N GLU A 53 -21.07 -6.63 -5.98
CA GLU A 53 -21.78 -6.66 -4.70
C GLU A 53 -22.96 -5.65 -4.63
N GLY A 54 -23.26 -4.96 -5.74
CA GLY A 54 -24.35 -3.98 -5.83
C GLY A 54 -24.01 -2.60 -5.25
N LYS A 55 -22.73 -2.32 -4.97
CA LYS A 55 -22.28 -1.04 -4.41
C LYS A 55 -22.04 0.01 -5.49
N GLN A 56 -22.31 1.27 -5.16
CA GLN A 56 -21.95 2.39 -6.03
C GLN A 56 -20.55 2.87 -5.69
N VAL A 57 -19.71 3.04 -6.72
CA VAL A 57 -18.32 3.51 -6.55
C VAL A 57 -18.07 4.70 -7.46
N ASN A 58 -17.60 5.79 -6.88
CA ASN A 58 -17.04 6.92 -7.62
C ASN A 58 -15.56 7.07 -7.24
N CYS A 59 -14.68 7.13 -8.24
CA CYS A 59 -13.24 7.30 -8.05
C CYS A 59 -12.77 8.50 -8.86
N SER A 60 -12.06 9.43 -8.23
CA SER A 60 -11.47 10.59 -8.90
C SER A 60 -10.07 10.88 -8.38
N LEU A 61 -9.19 11.35 -9.27
CA LEU A 61 -7.87 11.85 -8.88
C LEU A 61 -8.06 13.20 -8.18
N PHE A 62 -7.57 13.30 -6.95
CA PHE A 62 -7.64 14.52 -6.16
C PHE A 62 -6.36 15.33 -6.28
N PHE A 63 -5.21 14.68 -6.12
CA PHE A 63 -3.91 15.33 -6.14
C PHE A 63 -2.84 14.41 -6.73
N HIS A 64 -1.91 15.02 -7.46
CA HIS A 64 -0.74 14.35 -8.00
C HIS A 64 0.49 15.26 -7.80
N ASP A 65 1.45 14.75 -7.04
CA ASP A 65 2.77 15.34 -6.90
C ASP A 65 3.69 14.74 -7.97
N VAL A 66 4.09 15.58 -8.92
CA VAL A 66 4.94 15.17 -10.04
C VAL A 66 6.36 14.84 -9.58
N ASP A 67 6.89 15.58 -8.59
CA ASP A 67 8.27 15.48 -8.16
C ASP A 67 8.50 14.21 -7.34
N HIS A 68 7.55 13.87 -6.47
CA HIS A 68 7.61 12.68 -5.63
C HIS A 68 6.85 11.47 -6.20
N HIS A 69 6.20 11.63 -7.37
CA HIS A 69 5.35 10.62 -8.00
C HIS A 69 4.29 10.04 -7.06
N LEU A 70 3.68 10.90 -6.25
CA LEU A 70 2.65 10.55 -5.27
C LEU A 70 1.28 10.88 -5.82
N TYR A 71 0.33 9.95 -5.66
CA TYR A 71 -1.05 10.12 -6.10
C TYR A 71 -2.01 10.00 -4.94
N ILE A 72 -2.98 10.90 -4.87
CA ILE A 72 -4.09 10.87 -3.92
C ILE A 72 -5.38 10.83 -4.72
N TYR A 73 -6.19 9.82 -4.48
CA TYR A 73 -7.51 9.66 -5.06
C TYR A 73 -8.58 9.76 -3.98
N THR A 74 -9.76 10.24 -4.36
CA THR A 74 -10.97 10.05 -3.56
C THR A 74 -11.77 8.89 -4.12
N LEU A 75 -12.24 8.04 -3.22
CA LEU A 75 -13.07 6.89 -3.54
C LEU A 75 -14.33 6.95 -2.65
N LEU A 76 -15.48 7.22 -3.25
CA LEU A 76 -16.77 7.17 -2.57
C LEU A 76 -17.42 5.82 -2.85
N ILE A 77 -17.51 4.97 -1.83
CA ILE A 77 -18.19 3.67 -1.89
C ILE A 77 -19.47 3.77 -1.07
N ASP A 78 -20.61 3.75 -1.75
CA ASP A 78 -21.92 4.06 -1.18
C ASP A 78 -21.89 5.45 -0.50
N THR A 79 -21.88 5.49 0.85
CA THR A 79 -21.80 6.72 1.64
C THR A 79 -20.43 6.93 2.31
N LYS A 80 -19.45 6.06 2.05
CA LYS A 80 -18.14 6.07 2.72
C LYS A 80 -17.08 6.65 1.79
N LYS A 81 -16.45 7.73 2.22
CA LYS A 81 -15.34 8.36 1.49
C LYS A 81 -14.01 7.80 1.98
N VAL A 82 -13.17 7.40 1.04
CA VAL A 82 -11.83 6.87 1.28
C VAL A 82 -10.82 7.70 0.50
N TRP A 83 -9.81 8.17 1.20
CA TRP A 83 -8.64 8.84 0.64
C TRP A 83 -7.57 7.80 0.36
N CYS A 84 -7.35 7.48 -0.92
CA CYS A 84 -6.39 6.48 -1.34
C CYS A 84 -5.06 7.14 -1.72
N ILE A 85 -4.01 6.88 -0.93
CA ILE A 85 -2.67 7.43 -1.10
C ILE A 85 -1.74 6.38 -1.70
N TYR A 86 -1.11 6.71 -2.82
CA TYR A 86 -0.19 5.85 -3.55
C TYR A 86 1.18 6.53 -3.67
N PRO A 87 2.08 6.32 -2.69
CA PRO A 87 3.43 6.86 -2.74
C PRO A 87 4.34 5.99 -3.61
N LEU A 88 5.36 6.61 -4.21
CA LEU A 88 6.47 5.87 -4.83
C LEU A 88 7.41 5.35 -3.73
N PHE A 89 7.51 4.04 -3.56
CA PHE A 89 8.19 3.41 -2.41
C PHE A 89 9.46 2.60 -2.77
N LEU A 90 10.24 3.10 -3.74
CA LEU A 90 11.40 2.40 -4.31
C LEU A 90 12.41 1.84 -3.30
N ASN A 91 12.88 2.68 -2.37
CA ASN A 91 13.95 2.31 -1.42
C ASN A 91 13.46 2.29 0.03
N ALA A 92 12.14 2.40 0.24
CA ALA A 92 11.53 2.55 1.57
C ALA A 92 12.15 3.67 2.44
N LYS A 93 12.85 4.63 1.84
CA LYS A 93 13.60 5.67 2.54
C LYS A 93 12.67 6.57 3.35
N THR A 94 13.25 7.28 4.32
CA THR A 94 12.56 8.26 5.16
C THR A 94 11.68 9.20 4.33
N GLU A 95 12.17 9.68 3.19
CA GLU A 95 11.40 10.57 2.31
C GLU A 95 10.05 9.98 1.88
N ALA A 96 10.00 8.74 1.40
CA ALA A 96 8.74 8.12 0.97
C ALA A 96 7.75 7.95 2.14
N LYS A 97 8.25 7.60 3.34
CA LYS A 97 7.45 7.55 4.58
C LYS A 97 6.92 8.94 4.95
N THR A 98 7.79 9.95 4.86
CA THR A 98 7.43 11.36 5.13
C THR A 98 6.37 11.86 4.16
N GLN A 99 6.43 11.49 2.88
CA GLN A 99 5.42 11.91 1.89
C GLN A 99 4.02 11.40 2.24
N ILE A 100 3.88 10.21 2.81
CA ILE A 100 2.58 9.73 3.33
C ILE A 100 2.08 10.65 4.45
N MET A 101 2.94 10.99 5.42
CA MET A 101 2.57 11.87 6.53
C MET A 101 2.20 13.28 6.06
N LEU A 102 3.00 13.85 5.14
CA LEU A 102 2.75 15.17 4.57
C LEU A 102 1.43 15.21 3.79
N SER A 103 1.09 14.13 3.09
CA SER A 103 -0.19 14.00 2.39
C SER A 103 -1.38 14.05 3.35
N ILE A 104 -1.32 13.26 4.43
CA ILE A 104 -2.38 13.21 5.44
C ILE A 104 -2.50 14.58 6.13
N ASN A 105 -1.38 15.17 6.53
CA ASN A 105 -1.36 16.50 7.15
C ASN A 105 -1.92 17.57 6.21
N LYS A 106 -1.64 17.49 4.90
CA LYS A 106 -2.22 18.40 3.91
C LYS A 106 -3.75 18.28 3.87
N LEU A 107 -4.27 17.06 3.77
CA LEU A 107 -5.72 16.83 3.73
C LEU A 107 -6.43 17.34 5.00
N LEU A 108 -5.79 17.21 6.17
CA LEU A 108 -6.30 17.75 7.43
C LEU A 108 -6.28 19.29 7.44
N ASN A 109 -5.16 19.89 7.08
CA ASN A 109 -5.00 21.35 7.12
C ASN A 109 -5.86 22.08 6.09
N ASP A 110 -6.12 21.46 4.94
CA ASP A 110 -6.99 21.99 3.89
C ASP A 110 -8.49 21.77 4.23
N GLY A 111 -8.79 20.99 5.28
CA GLY A 111 -10.16 20.70 5.72
C GLY A 111 -10.89 19.66 4.86
N ASP A 112 -10.14 18.90 4.05
CA ASP A 112 -10.67 17.88 3.14
C ASP A 112 -10.99 16.54 3.83
N LEU A 113 -10.20 16.18 4.85
CA LEU A 113 -10.34 14.95 5.62
C LEU A 113 -11.25 15.15 6.84
N HIS A 114 -12.33 14.37 6.92
CA HIS A 114 -13.31 14.42 8.02
C HIS A 114 -13.29 13.16 8.90
N LYS A 115 -13.87 13.22 10.09
CA LYS A 115 -13.88 12.12 11.09
C LYS A 115 -14.59 10.84 10.62
N GLU A 116 -15.42 10.96 9.59
CA GLU A 116 -16.18 9.87 9.01
C GLU A 116 -15.45 9.24 7.81
N ASP A 117 -14.37 9.88 7.36
CA ASP A 117 -13.55 9.44 6.24
C ASP A 117 -12.57 8.33 6.66
N TYR A 118 -12.07 7.64 5.64
CA TYR A 118 -11.05 6.61 5.77
C TYR A 118 -9.81 7.01 4.98
N ILE A 119 -8.65 6.52 5.39
CA ILE A 119 -7.41 6.62 4.61
C ILE A 119 -6.96 5.21 4.24
N ALA A 120 -6.77 4.97 2.95
CA ALA A 120 -6.13 3.77 2.44
C ALA A 120 -4.75 4.13 1.88
N VAL A 121 -3.72 3.38 2.24
CA VAL A 121 -2.39 3.51 1.66
C VAL A 121 -2.04 2.21 0.97
N LEU A 122 -1.65 2.28 -0.31
CA LEU A 122 -1.17 1.13 -1.07
C LEU A 122 0.10 1.50 -1.82
N CYS A 123 1.17 0.77 -1.55
CA CYS A 123 2.42 0.88 -2.29
C CYS A 123 3.10 -0.46 -2.44
N ASP A 124 4.09 -0.52 -3.32
CA ASP A 124 4.94 -1.68 -3.48
C ASP A 124 6.38 -1.43 -3.08
N HIS A 125 7.07 -2.50 -2.74
CA HIS A 125 8.49 -2.44 -2.44
C HIS A 125 9.22 -3.70 -2.88
N TRP A 126 10.38 -3.47 -3.48
CA TRP A 126 11.37 -4.51 -3.73
C TRP A 126 12.48 -4.40 -2.68
N PHE A 127 12.68 -5.45 -1.89
CA PHE A 127 13.73 -5.51 -0.87
C PHE A 127 15.09 -5.16 -1.45
N ASP A 128 15.75 -4.19 -0.82
CA ASP A 128 17.12 -3.79 -1.12
C ASP A 128 18.03 -4.01 0.11
N ARG A 129 19.29 -3.61 -0.02
CA ARG A 129 20.30 -3.82 1.04
C ARG A 129 20.28 -2.75 2.13
N THR A 130 19.52 -1.67 1.96
CA THR A 130 19.48 -0.54 2.89
C THR A 130 18.80 -0.93 4.20
N ARG A 131 19.17 -0.24 5.29
CA ARG A 131 18.49 -0.42 6.58
C ARG A 131 17.01 -0.09 6.48
N SER A 132 16.64 0.93 5.69
CA SER A 132 15.24 1.37 5.53
C SER A 132 14.35 0.30 4.91
N SER A 133 14.85 -0.40 3.89
CA SER A 133 14.16 -1.55 3.30
C SER A 133 14.05 -2.70 4.29
N LYS A 134 15.15 -3.05 4.96
CA LYS A 134 15.19 -4.15 5.95
C LYS A 134 14.28 -3.92 7.16
N THR A 135 14.05 -2.67 7.56
CA THR A 135 13.12 -2.34 8.65
C THR A 135 11.69 -2.11 8.19
N LEU A 136 11.43 -2.06 6.87
CA LEU A 136 10.11 -1.72 6.34
C LEU A 136 9.03 -2.68 6.81
N TYR A 137 9.30 -3.99 6.82
CA TYR A 137 8.31 -4.97 7.26
C TYR A 137 7.81 -4.66 8.69
N HIS A 138 8.75 -4.46 9.62
CA HIS A 138 8.43 -4.13 11.00
C HIS A 138 7.81 -2.75 11.14
N TRP A 139 8.31 -1.76 10.40
CA TRP A 139 7.72 -0.43 10.41
C TRP A 139 6.26 -0.47 9.94
N TRP A 140 5.94 -1.23 8.91
CA TRP A 140 4.58 -1.29 8.36
C TRP A 140 3.61 -2.08 9.26
N SER A 141 3.99 -3.30 9.64
CA SER A 141 3.13 -4.24 10.37
C SER A 141 3.22 -4.14 11.89
N GLY A 142 4.23 -3.45 12.43
CA GLY A 142 4.50 -3.40 13.86
C GLY A 142 5.16 -4.65 14.44
N HIS A 143 5.43 -5.67 13.62
CA HIS A 143 6.07 -6.92 14.06
C HIS A 143 7.04 -7.47 12.98
N LEU A 144 7.88 -8.42 13.35
CA LEU A 144 8.66 -9.19 12.37
C LEU A 144 7.82 -10.32 11.75
N PRO A 145 8.20 -10.88 10.59
CA PRO A 145 7.53 -12.06 10.06
C PRO A 145 7.56 -13.22 11.07
N VAL A 146 6.47 -13.99 11.15
CA VAL A 146 6.37 -15.15 12.07
C VAL A 146 7.53 -16.14 11.86
N THR A 147 7.93 -16.34 10.60
CA THR A 147 9.06 -17.19 10.23
C THR A 147 10.07 -16.39 9.40
N CYS A 148 11.25 -16.16 9.94
CA CYS A 148 12.33 -15.46 9.24
C CYS A 148 13.10 -16.36 8.25
N GLN A 149 13.02 -17.69 8.41
CA GLN A 149 13.79 -18.63 7.59
C GLN A 149 13.51 -18.50 6.07
N PRO A 150 12.25 -18.46 5.59
CA PRO A 150 11.97 -18.28 4.16
C PRO A 150 12.52 -16.97 3.58
N TYR A 151 12.56 -15.91 4.39
CA TYR A 151 13.17 -14.63 4.00
C TYR A 151 14.69 -14.77 3.89
N ALA A 152 15.33 -15.42 4.88
CA ALA A 152 16.77 -15.64 4.90
C ALA A 152 17.25 -16.51 3.73
N GLU A 153 16.50 -17.55 3.35
CA GLU A 153 16.75 -18.39 2.17
C GLU A 153 16.72 -17.58 0.86
N GLN A 154 15.94 -16.49 0.83
CA GLN A 154 15.93 -15.52 -0.28
C GLN A 154 16.93 -14.37 -0.09
N GLY A 155 17.80 -14.43 0.93
CA GLY A 155 18.82 -13.40 1.21
C GLY A 155 18.26 -12.12 1.83
N ILE A 156 17.07 -12.17 2.45
CA ILE A 156 16.42 -11.04 3.09
C ILE A 156 16.62 -11.14 4.60
N GLN A 157 17.05 -10.04 5.20
CA GLN A 157 17.17 -9.91 6.64
C GLN A 157 16.23 -8.80 7.12
N ASN A 158 15.09 -9.19 7.69
CA ASN A 158 14.19 -8.25 8.34
C ASN A 158 14.80 -7.76 9.65
N LEU A 159 14.67 -6.47 9.91
CA LEU A 159 15.17 -5.78 11.10
C LEU A 159 14.01 -5.09 11.81
N SER A 160 14.11 -4.95 13.13
CA SER A 160 13.14 -4.18 13.90
C SER A 160 13.26 -2.68 13.61
N SER A 161 12.12 -2.01 13.69
CA SER A 161 11.99 -0.55 13.66
C SER A 161 11.62 -0.05 15.05
N GLU A 162 12.08 1.13 15.42
CA GLU A 162 11.74 1.77 16.71
C GLU A 162 10.29 2.25 16.74
N GLU A 163 9.76 2.64 15.57
CA GLU A 163 8.38 3.08 15.39
C GLU A 163 7.63 2.14 14.45
N SER A 164 6.29 2.12 14.57
CA SER A 164 5.38 1.49 13.62
C SER A 164 4.53 2.55 12.93
N PHE A 165 4.13 2.28 11.68
CA PHE A 165 3.31 3.17 10.87
C PHE A 165 1.95 3.44 11.52
N ALA A 166 1.33 2.40 12.09
CA ALA A 166 0.06 2.52 12.78
C ALA A 166 0.16 3.45 14.01
N ASN A 167 1.18 3.26 14.86
CA ASN A 167 1.38 4.10 16.04
C ASN A 167 1.64 5.56 15.65
N ILE A 168 2.44 5.79 14.60
CA ILE A 168 2.70 7.15 14.10
C ILE A 168 1.39 7.84 13.69
N LEU A 169 0.50 7.13 12.98
CA LEU A 169 -0.75 7.71 12.52
C LEU A 169 -1.77 7.91 13.65
N GLU A 170 -1.83 6.99 14.60
CA GLU A 170 -2.67 7.12 15.78
C GLU A 170 -2.24 8.33 16.64
N GLU A 171 -0.94 8.46 16.94
CA GLU A 171 -0.42 9.52 17.81
C GLU A 171 -0.45 10.90 17.14
N LYS A 172 -0.18 11.01 15.84
CA LYS A 172 -0.05 12.30 15.15
C LYS A 172 -1.34 12.80 14.52
N PHE A 173 -2.25 11.90 14.15
CA PHE A 173 -3.42 12.23 13.35
C PHE A 173 -4.72 11.65 13.90
N GLU A 174 -4.70 10.97 15.05
CA GLU A 174 -5.86 10.30 15.66
C GLU A 174 -6.51 9.28 14.71
N LEU A 175 -5.71 8.68 13.83
CA LEU A 175 -6.18 7.70 12.86
C LEU A 175 -6.10 6.29 13.43
N ALA A 176 -7.25 5.65 13.64
CA ALA A 176 -7.34 4.29 14.11
C ALA A 176 -7.00 3.29 12.99
N CYS A 177 -6.04 2.41 13.24
CA CYS A 177 -5.65 1.36 12.29
C CYS A 177 -6.73 0.28 12.24
N LEU A 178 -7.36 0.11 11.07
CA LEU A 178 -8.29 -0.99 10.81
C LEU A 178 -7.57 -2.19 10.20
N ASN A 179 -6.58 -1.92 9.33
CA ASN A 179 -5.81 -2.96 8.68
C ASN A 179 -4.41 -2.44 8.33
N HIS A 180 -3.41 -3.30 8.46
CA HIS A 180 -2.07 -3.10 7.94
C HIS A 180 -1.48 -4.46 7.57
N SER A 181 -1.33 -4.69 6.28
CA SER A 181 -1.00 -6.01 5.74
C SER A 181 0.11 -5.91 4.71
N ILE A 182 0.92 -6.96 4.65
CA ILE A 182 1.96 -7.17 3.65
C ILE A 182 1.55 -8.36 2.79
N TYR A 183 1.51 -8.17 1.47
CA TYR A 183 1.16 -9.19 0.50
C TYR A 183 2.34 -9.48 -0.42
N HIS A 184 2.55 -10.75 -0.78
CA HIS A 184 3.57 -11.17 -1.73
C HIS A 184 2.89 -11.66 -3.01
N PRO A 185 2.55 -10.78 -3.97
CA PRO A 185 1.76 -11.16 -5.13
C PRO A 185 2.56 -11.92 -6.19
N LEU A 186 3.89 -11.92 -6.10
CA LEU A 186 4.75 -12.57 -7.08
C LEU A 186 5.18 -13.95 -6.62
N GLU A 187 5.35 -14.84 -7.59
CA GLU A 187 5.91 -16.17 -7.40
C GLU A 187 7.24 -16.25 -8.14
N SER A 188 8.17 -16.99 -7.57
CA SER A 188 9.39 -17.43 -8.23
C SER A 188 9.07 -18.44 -9.34
N ASN A 189 10.05 -18.72 -10.21
CA ASN A 189 9.93 -19.75 -11.25
C ASN A 189 9.61 -21.15 -10.70
N GLN A 190 9.83 -21.39 -9.40
CA GLN A 190 9.53 -22.64 -8.71
C GLN A 190 8.15 -22.60 -8.01
N GLN A 191 7.29 -21.64 -8.34
CA GLN A 191 5.94 -21.46 -7.76
C GLN A 191 5.90 -21.16 -6.25
N HIS A 192 7.05 -20.87 -5.63
CA HIS A 192 7.11 -20.33 -4.26
C HIS A 192 6.94 -18.82 -4.27
N ALA A 193 6.32 -18.25 -3.24
CA ALA A 193 6.20 -16.81 -3.08
C ALA A 193 7.57 -16.10 -3.16
N LEU A 194 7.66 -15.07 -3.99
CA LEU A 194 8.83 -14.21 -4.11
C LEU A 194 8.79 -13.17 -3.00
N LEU A 195 9.43 -13.48 -1.87
CA LEU A 195 9.40 -12.65 -0.66
C LEU A 195 10.18 -11.35 -0.79
N LYS A 196 11.04 -11.25 -1.81
CA LYS A 196 11.79 -10.02 -2.15
C LYS A 196 10.88 -8.88 -2.58
N TYR A 197 9.68 -9.17 -3.06
CA TYR A 197 8.75 -8.16 -3.53
C TYR A 197 7.47 -8.25 -2.74
N PHE A 198 6.93 -7.11 -2.31
CA PHE A 198 5.68 -7.06 -1.57
C PHE A 198 4.87 -5.79 -1.81
N LEU A 199 3.57 -5.92 -1.61
CA LEU A 199 2.63 -4.82 -1.49
C LEU A 199 2.39 -4.52 -0.01
N CYS A 200 2.48 -3.26 0.33
CA CYS A 200 2.12 -2.70 1.61
C CYS A 200 0.74 -2.08 1.49
N PHE A 201 -0.23 -2.63 2.22
CA PHE A 201 -1.57 -2.05 2.33
C PHE A 201 -1.85 -1.64 3.76
N ALA A 202 -2.50 -0.51 3.95
CA ALA A 202 -3.06 -0.13 5.23
C ALA A 202 -4.37 0.64 5.05
N LEU A 203 -5.28 0.48 6.00
CA LEU A 203 -6.57 1.14 6.06
C LEU A 203 -6.76 1.72 7.47
N PHE A 204 -7.08 3.01 7.52
CA PHE A 204 -7.32 3.76 8.75
C PHE A 204 -8.67 4.44 8.70
N GLN A 205 -9.22 4.69 9.89
CA GLN A 205 -10.41 5.51 10.10
C GLN A 205 -10.03 6.72 10.96
N TYR A 206 -10.56 7.90 10.63
CA TYR A 206 -10.36 9.11 11.43
C TYR A 206 -11.33 9.24 12.61
#